data_AF-A0A8B6DLQ9-F1
#
_entry.id   AF-A0A8B6DLQ9-F1
#
_cell.length_a   1.000
_cell.length_b   1.000
_cell.length_c   1.000
_cell.angle_alpha   90.00
_cell.angle_beta   90.00
_cell.angle_gamma   90.00
#
_symmetry.space_group_name_H-M   'P 1'
#
loop_
_entity.id
_entity.type
_entity.pdbx_description
1 polymer ?
#
loop_
_entity_poly.entity_id
_entity_poly.type
_entity_poly.pdbx_seq_one_letter_code
_entity_poly.pdbx_strand_id
1 'polypeptide(L)'
;MSLPCLTNESEKDFDDSRKALTALETYLGNTVNTLESDIQKTLNTLKTHLGTLKSNVGSKVKRLDGDLKVLEEVFRKKKWIKHNGHCYYYAHEKHDWFTAERRCREIGGYIVKVDDSSENT
;
A
#
# COMPACT_ATOMS: atom_id res chain seq x y z
N MET A 1 -23.34 43.34 -60.85
CA MET A 1 -23.79 43.95 -59.58
C MET A 1 -22.57 44.07 -58.67
N SER A 2 -22.23 45.29 -58.23
CA SER A 2 -21.17 45.54 -57.26
C SER A 2 -21.76 45.51 -55.84
N LEU A 3 -21.06 44.90 -54.89
CA LEU A 3 -21.41 44.98 -53.47
C LEU A 3 -21.02 46.36 -52.90
N PRO A 4 -21.80 46.92 -51.96
CA PRO A 4 -21.41 48.14 -51.23
C PRO A 4 -20.16 47.90 -50.39
N CYS A 5 -19.34 48.94 -50.22
CA CYS A 5 -18.19 48.92 -49.31
C CYS A 5 -18.64 48.84 -47.84
N LEU A 6 -17.77 48.32 -46.96
CA LEU A 6 -17.99 48.41 -45.52
C LEU A 6 -18.15 49.86 -45.06
N THR A 7 -19.00 50.08 -44.07
CA THR A 7 -19.11 51.36 -43.37
C THR A 7 -18.11 51.41 -42.22
N ASN A 8 -17.68 52.62 -41.83
CA ASN A 8 -16.78 52.82 -40.68
C ASN A 8 -17.32 52.19 -39.38
N GLU A 9 -18.65 52.15 -39.23
CA GLU A 9 -19.32 51.55 -38.08
C GLU A 9 -19.17 50.02 -38.07
N SER A 10 -19.36 49.38 -39.23
CA SER A 10 -19.12 47.94 -39.37
C SER A 10 -17.64 47.57 -39.18
N GLU A 11 -16.70 48.42 -39.61
CA GLU A 11 -15.27 48.20 -39.41
C GLU A 11 -14.89 48.24 -37.92
N LYS A 12 -15.47 49.18 -37.16
CA LYS A 12 -15.33 49.26 -35.71
C LYS A 12 -15.85 48.02 -34.99
N ASP A 13 -17.01 47.50 -35.39
CA ASP A 13 -17.60 46.29 -34.80
C ASP A 13 -16.72 45.05 -35.03
N PHE A 14 -16.12 44.95 -36.23
CA PHE A 14 -15.16 43.88 -36.52
C PHE A 14 -13.89 43.99 -35.66
N ASP A 15 -13.37 45.20 -35.45
CA ASP A 15 -12.20 45.43 -34.59
C ASP A 15 -12.49 45.12 -33.12
N ASP A 16 -13.65 45.53 -32.61
CA ASP A 16 -14.04 45.25 -31.22
C ASP A 16 -14.30 43.74 -31.02
N SER A 17 -14.85 43.05 -32.02
CA SER A 17 -14.96 41.58 -32.04
C SER A 17 -13.58 40.90 -32.04
N ARG A 18 -12.61 41.42 -32.80
CA ARG A 18 -11.24 40.89 -32.85
C ARG A 18 -10.53 41.06 -31.50
N LYS A 19 -10.69 42.21 -30.83
CA LYS A 19 -10.16 42.42 -29.48
C LYS A 19 -10.76 41.44 -28.47
N ALA A 20 -12.07 41.20 -28.55
CA ALA A 20 -12.75 40.25 -27.67
C ALA A 20 -12.21 38.81 -27.87
N LEU A 21 -11.98 38.40 -29.12
CA LEU A 21 -11.37 37.11 -29.45
C LEU A 21 -9.96 36.98 -28.85
N THR A 22 -9.10 37.99 -29.01
CA THR A 22 -7.74 37.96 -28.44
C THR A 22 -7.75 37.90 -26.91
N ALA A 23 -8.70 38.59 -26.26
CA ALA A 23 -8.88 38.51 -24.82
C ALA A 23 -9.30 37.10 -24.36
N LEU A 24 -10.21 36.46 -25.11
CA LEU A 24 -10.64 35.09 -24.84
C LEU A 24 -9.50 34.08 -25.03
N GLU A 25 -8.72 34.21 -26.11
CA GLU A 25 -7.53 33.38 -26.35
C GLU A 25 -6.53 33.49 -25.19
N THR A 26 -6.29 34.71 -24.71
CA THR A 26 -5.41 34.96 -23.56
C THR A 26 -5.94 34.31 -22.30
N TYR A 27 -7.25 34.42 -22.03
CA TYR A 27 -7.90 33.80 -20.87
C TYR A 27 -7.80 32.28 -20.90
N LEU A 28 -8.09 31.67 -22.06
CA LEU A 28 -7.99 30.23 -22.25
C LEU A 28 -6.55 29.75 -22.07
N GLY A 29 -5.57 30.46 -22.62
CA GLY A 29 -4.15 30.15 -22.45
C GLY A 29 -3.74 30.14 -20.97
N ASN A 30 -4.11 31.17 -20.20
CA ASN A 30 -3.82 31.24 -18.77
C ASN A 30 -4.51 30.11 -17.98
N THR A 31 -5.74 29.76 -18.36
CA THR A 31 -6.50 28.67 -17.73
C THR A 31 -5.82 27.32 -17.96
N VAL A 32 -5.40 27.04 -19.20
CA VAL A 32 -4.67 25.81 -19.55
C VAL A 32 -3.36 25.73 -18.78
N ASN A 33 -2.56 26.80 -18.74
CA ASN A 33 -1.30 26.82 -18.01
C ASN A 33 -1.49 26.55 -16.51
N THR A 34 -2.57 27.08 -15.92
CA THR A 34 -2.90 26.84 -14.51
C THR A 34 -3.25 25.38 -14.26
N LEU A 35 -4.09 24.79 -15.13
CA LEU A 35 -4.46 23.37 -15.05
C LEU A 35 -3.23 22.46 -15.19
N GLU A 36 -2.33 22.77 -16.13
CA GLU A 36 -1.07 22.03 -16.29
C GLU A 36 -0.20 22.10 -15.03
N SER A 37 -0.10 23.28 -14.41
CA SER A 37 0.64 23.46 -13.15
C SER A 37 0.06 22.59 -12.04
N ASP A 38 -1.26 22.56 -11.89
CA ASP A 38 -1.92 21.83 -10.81
C ASP A 38 -1.87 20.31 -11.02
N ILE A 39 -1.94 19.85 -12.27
CA ILE A 39 -1.68 18.45 -12.63
C ILE A 39 -0.27 18.05 -12.20
N GLN A 40 0.73 18.87 -12.52
CA GLN A 40 2.12 18.59 -12.14
C GLN A 40 2.31 18.56 -10.62
N LYS A 41 1.72 19.50 -9.88
CA LYS A 41 1.75 19.50 -8.40
C LYS A 41 1.13 18.23 -7.83
N THR A 42 -0.01 17.81 -8.38
CA THR A 42 -0.72 16.60 -7.93
C THR A 42 0.11 15.35 -8.18
N LEU A 43 0.71 15.22 -9.36
CA LEU A 43 1.59 14.10 -9.71
C LEU A 43 2.82 14.02 -8.80
N ASN A 44 3.46 15.15 -8.52
CA ASN A 44 4.62 15.20 -7.63
C ASN A 44 4.26 14.81 -6.19
N THR A 45 3.11 15.27 -5.70
CA THR A 45 2.59 14.90 -4.39
C THR A 45 2.33 13.39 -4.31
N LEU A 46 1.64 12.83 -5.31
CA LEU A 46 1.34 11.40 -5.37
C LEU A 46 2.61 10.55 -5.44
N LYS A 47 3.59 10.96 -6.26
CA LYS A 47 4.89 10.28 -6.36
C LYS A 47 5.60 10.23 -5.01
N THR A 48 5.53 11.32 -4.25
CA THR A 48 6.12 11.41 -2.90
C THR A 48 5.42 10.48 -1.92
N HIS A 49 4.08 10.49 -1.88
CA HIS A 49 3.31 9.60 -1.01
C HIS A 49 3.57 8.12 -1.32
N LEU A 50 3.63 7.75 -2.61
CA LEU A 50 3.97 6.39 -3.03
C LEU A 50 5.38 5.97 -2.62
N GLY A 51 6.36 6.88 -2.72
CA GLY A 51 7.73 6.65 -2.24
C GLY A 51 7.78 6.36 -0.75
N THR A 52 7.10 7.18 0.06
CA THR A 52 6.99 7.01 1.51
C THR A 52 6.31 5.68 1.87
N LEU A 53 5.19 5.38 1.22
CA LEU A 53 4.45 4.14 1.46
C LEU A 53 5.31 2.91 1.12
N LYS A 54 6.00 2.93 -0.02
CA LYS A 54 6.91 1.85 -0.44
C LYS A 54 8.02 1.60 0.59
N SER A 55 8.61 2.67 1.13
CA SER A 55 9.64 2.57 2.18
C SER A 55 9.08 1.95 3.46
N ASN A 56 7.93 2.45 3.92
CA ASN A 56 7.28 1.97 5.14
C ASN A 56 6.89 0.49 5.04
N VAL A 57 6.25 0.09 3.93
CA VAL A 57 5.89 -1.30 3.67
C VAL A 57 7.15 -2.17 3.58
N GLY A 58 8.16 -1.73 2.84
CA GLY A 58 9.43 -2.46 2.70
C GLY A 58 10.13 -2.70 4.04
N SER A 59 10.16 -1.71 4.93
CA SER A 59 10.75 -1.87 6.27
C SER A 59 9.93 -2.83 7.14
N LYS A 60 8.59 -2.78 7.10
CA LYS A 60 7.74 -3.67 7.88
C LYS A 60 7.87 -5.13 7.42
N VAL A 61 7.91 -5.37 6.11
CA VAL A 61 8.14 -6.70 5.54
C VAL A 61 9.51 -7.24 5.97
N LYS A 62 10.57 -6.43 5.94
CA LYS A 62 11.90 -6.85 6.41
C LYS A 62 11.91 -7.24 7.89
N ARG A 63 11.16 -6.51 8.74
CA ARG A 63 11.02 -6.86 10.16
C ARG A 63 10.31 -8.19 10.34
N LEU A 64 9.20 -8.40 9.64
CA LEU A 64 8.45 -9.67 9.68
C LEU A 64 9.29 -10.85 9.20
N ASP A 65 10.11 -10.67 8.16
CA ASP A 65 11.06 -11.69 7.69
C ASP A 65 12.11 -12.03 8.75
N GLY A 66 12.62 -11.01 9.47
CA GLY A 66 13.53 -11.21 10.60
C GLY A 66 12.88 -11.98 11.75
N ASP A 67 11.67 -11.58 12.15
CA ASP A 67 10.92 -12.23 13.23
C ASP A 67 10.60 -13.70 12.88
N LEU A 68 10.23 -13.97 11.62
CA LEU A 68 9.96 -15.32 11.14
C LEU A 68 11.21 -16.21 11.25
N LYS A 69 12.38 -15.71 10.84
CA LYS A 69 13.65 -16.45 10.97
C LYS A 69 13.97 -16.78 12.42
N VAL A 70 13.75 -15.85 13.36
CA VAL A 70 13.97 -16.10 14.80
C VAL A 70 13.07 -17.23 15.29
N LEU A 71 11.78 -17.23 14.90
CA LEU A 71 10.85 -18.28 15.27
C LEU A 71 11.29 -19.63 14.70
N GLU A 72 11.67 -19.69 13.42
CA GLU A 72 12.19 -20.91 12.78
C GLU A 72 13.40 -21.48 13.53
N GLU A 73 14.33 -20.62 13.96
CA GLU A 73 15.48 -21.06 14.75
C GLU A 73 15.07 -21.63 16.11
N VAL A 74 14.09 -21.02 16.79
CA VAL A 74 13.56 -21.52 18.07
C VAL A 74 12.90 -22.89 17.88
N PHE A 75 12.09 -23.05 16.84
CA PHE A 75 11.48 -24.34 16.48
C PHE A 75 12.54 -25.41 16.25
N ARG A 76 13.60 -25.08 15.48
CA ARG A 76 14.73 -25.99 15.23
C ARG A 76 15.47 -26.36 16.50
N LYS A 77 15.80 -25.39 17.37
CA LYS A 77 16.55 -25.61 18.63
C LYS A 77 15.78 -26.48 19.63
N LYS A 78 14.48 -26.25 19.75
CA LYS A 78 13.61 -27.02 20.67
C LYS A 78 13.18 -28.38 20.11
N LYS A 79 13.66 -28.78 18.92
CA LYS A 79 13.33 -30.04 18.24
C LYS A 79 11.81 -30.25 18.10
N TRP A 80 11.07 -29.19 17.78
CA TRP A 80 9.64 -29.35 17.50
C TRP A 80 9.45 -30.21 16.25
N ILE A 81 8.55 -31.18 16.34
CA ILE A 81 8.24 -32.11 15.27
C ILE A 81 6.97 -31.62 14.57
N LYS A 82 7.01 -31.48 13.24
CA LYS A 82 5.83 -31.12 12.46
C LYS A 82 5.15 -32.38 11.94
N HIS A 83 3.84 -32.50 12.17
CA HIS A 83 3.02 -33.56 11.60
C HIS A 83 1.63 -33.01 11.31
N ASN A 84 1.12 -33.23 10.09
CA ASN A 84 -0.23 -32.83 9.65
C ASN A 84 -0.67 -31.39 10.00
N GLY A 85 0.22 -30.41 9.89
CA GLY A 85 -0.08 -29.01 10.21
C GLY A 85 0.03 -28.63 11.70
N HIS A 86 0.26 -29.60 12.59
CA HIS A 86 0.54 -29.40 14.01
C HIS A 86 2.04 -29.45 14.31
N CYS A 87 2.44 -28.80 15.41
CA CYS A 87 3.81 -28.80 15.93
C CYS A 87 3.83 -29.40 17.33
N TYR A 88 4.63 -30.45 17.53
CA TYR A 88 4.72 -31.21 18.77
C TYR A 88 6.07 -30.99 19.44
N TYR A 89 6.06 -30.81 20.76
CA TYR A 89 7.26 -30.68 21.56
C TYR A 89 7.27 -31.77 22.63
N TYR A 90 8.34 -32.58 22.63
CA TYR A 90 8.57 -33.57 23.66
C TYR A 90 9.42 -32.96 24.77
N ALA A 91 8.79 -32.69 25.91
CA ALA A 91 9.50 -32.27 27.11
C ALA A 91 10.29 -33.45 27.68
N HIS A 92 11.58 -33.24 27.97
CA HIS A 92 12.41 -34.27 28.62
C HIS A 92 12.26 -34.29 30.15
N GLU A 93 11.73 -33.22 30.73
CA GLU A 93 11.46 -33.11 32.16
C GLU A 93 10.16 -33.82 32.54
N LYS A 94 10.16 -34.48 33.70
CA LYS A 94 8.96 -35.11 34.25
C LYS A 94 8.26 -34.13 35.19
N HIS A 95 7.00 -33.85 34.88
CA HIS A 95 6.13 -32.97 35.66
C HIS A 95 4.81 -33.69 35.95
N ASP A 96 4.13 -33.33 37.03
CA ASP A 96 2.72 -33.69 37.19
C ASP A 96 1.87 -33.01 36.11
N TRP A 97 0.64 -33.49 35.92
CA TRP A 97 -0.22 -33.02 34.83
C TRP A 97 -0.48 -31.52 34.88
N PHE A 98 -0.73 -30.94 36.07
CA PHE A 98 -1.03 -29.52 36.21
C PHE A 98 0.20 -28.66 35.93
N THR A 99 1.37 -29.09 36.42
CA THR A 99 2.63 -28.42 36.14
C THR A 99 2.95 -28.48 34.65
N ALA A 100 2.80 -29.64 34.00
CA ALA A 100 3.03 -29.80 32.57
C ALA A 100 2.10 -28.91 31.73
N GLU A 101 0.82 -28.84 32.10
CA GLU A 101 -0.18 -28.01 31.41
C GLU A 101 0.20 -26.53 31.43
N ARG A 102 0.55 -26.03 32.62
CA ARG A 102 1.02 -24.65 32.79
C ARG A 102 2.26 -24.39 31.94
N ARG A 103 3.24 -25.30 31.94
CA ARG A 103 4.47 -25.17 31.13
C ARG A 103 4.19 -25.14 29.63
N CYS A 104 3.28 -25.98 29.14
CA CYS A 104 2.86 -25.95 27.75
C CYS A 104 2.23 -24.60 27.38
N ARG A 105 1.42 -24.00 28.26
CA ARG A 105 0.86 -22.66 28.06
C ARG A 105 1.92 -21.55 28.06
N GLU A 106 2.93 -21.64 28.93
CA GLU A 106 4.04 -20.67 28.99
C GLU A 106 4.81 -20.55 27.66
N ILE A 107 4.86 -21.63 26.87
CA ILE A 107 5.51 -21.65 25.55
C ILE A 107 4.54 -21.42 24.38
N GLY A 108 3.30 -21.00 24.67
CA GLY A 108 2.27 -20.73 23.66
C GLY A 108 1.59 -21.97 23.07
N GLY A 109 1.73 -23.13 23.72
CA GLY A 109 1.10 -24.39 23.34
C GLY A 109 0.11 -24.90 24.38
N TYR A 110 -0.22 -26.19 24.29
CA TYR A 110 -1.11 -26.91 25.20
C TYR A 110 -0.65 -28.38 25.29
N ILE A 111 -1.11 -29.12 26.31
CA ILE A 111 -0.88 -30.58 26.35
C ILE A 111 -1.53 -31.19 25.13
N VAL A 112 -0.79 -32.03 24.41
CA VAL A 112 -1.25 -32.66 23.17
C VAL A 112 -2.60 -33.35 23.36
N LYS A 113 -3.50 -33.10 22.41
CA LYS A 113 -4.70 -33.88 22.19
C LYS A 113 -4.48 -34.64 20.89
N VAL A 114 -4.83 -35.92 20.88
CA VAL A 114 -4.77 -36.77 19.69
C VAL A 114 -6.15 -36.71 19.03
N ASP A 115 -6.23 -36.09 17.86
CA ASP A 115 -7.50 -35.91 17.14
C ASP A 115 -7.67 -36.93 16.00
N ASP A 116 -6.57 -37.45 15.46
CA ASP A 116 -6.57 -38.51 14.44
C ASP A 116 -5.77 -39.73 14.91
N SER A 117 -6.23 -40.92 14.51
CA SER A 117 -5.49 -42.18 14.67
C SER A 117 -4.06 -42.14 14.14
N SER A 118 -3.80 -41.38 13.07
CA SER A 118 -2.45 -41.22 12.51
C SER A 118 -1.49 -40.45 13.40
N GLU A 119 -1.99 -39.71 14.40
CA GLU A 119 -1.17 -39.00 15.39
C GLU A 119 -0.72 -39.93 16.53
N ASN A 120 -1.28 -41.15 16.61
CA ASN A 120 -1.00 -42.15 17.62
C ASN A 120 -0.40 -43.43 17.00
N THR A 121 0.70 -43.25 16.27
CA THR A 121 1.51 -44.31 15.66
C THR A 121 2.95 -44.18 16.11
#